data_AF-A0A4Q0LLX4-F1
#
_entry.id   AF-A0A4Q0LLX4-F1
#
_cell.length_a   1.000
_cell.length_b   1.000
_cell.length_c   1.000
_cell.angle_alpha   90.00
_cell.angle_beta   90.00
_cell.angle_gamma   90.00
#
_symmetry.space_group_name_H-M   'P 1'
#
loop_
_entity.id
_entity.type
_entity.pdbx_description
1 polymer ?
#
loop_
_entity_poly.entity_id
_entity_poly.type
_entity_poly.pdbx_seq_one_letter_code
_entity_poly.pdbx_strand_id
1 'polypeptide(L)'
;LLQLIYQIRQEMNKKVDLNGQFLIIDSFPVPVCQPIRNYRAKIFRGYANIGYKATKKIYFYGFKVHVIVSDDGYILDYVVTKASVHDARETVELIENTHPSNY
;
A
#
# COMPACT_ATOMS: atom_id res chain seq x y z
N LEU A 1 -2.81 14.25 11.98
CA LEU A 1 -3.53 12.96 11.82
C LEU A 1 -2.61 11.86 11.33
N LEU A 2 -1.93 12.02 10.18
CA LEU A 2 -1.01 10.99 9.65
C LEU A 2 0.10 10.56 10.63
N GLN A 3 0.75 11.53 11.30
CA GLN A 3 1.76 11.22 12.31
C GLN A 3 1.21 10.37 13.46
N LEU A 4 -0.02 10.65 13.90
CA LEU A 4 -0.66 9.88 14.98
C LEU A 4 -0.96 8.44 14.52
N ILE A 5 -1.49 8.27 13.30
CA ILE A 5 -1.76 6.95 12.73
C ILE A 5 -0.45 6.14 12.63
N TYR A 6 0.63 6.79 12.20
CA TYR A 6 1.95 6.17 12.16
C TYR A 6 2.39 5.71 13.55
N GLN A 7 2.32 6.58 14.57
CA GLN A 7 2.71 6.23 15.95
C GLN A 7 1.85 5.11 16.53
N ILE A 8 0.53 5.12 16.31
CA ILE A 8 -0.37 4.05 16.75
C ILE A 8 0.05 2.72 16.13
N ARG A 9 0.31 2.70 14.81
CA ARG A 9 0.76 1.48 14.13
C ARG A 9 2.09 0.97 14.68
N GLN A 10 3.06 1.85 14.91
CA GLN A 10 4.36 1.49 15.47
C GLN A 10 4.22 0.83 16.85
N GLU A 11 3.40 1.40 17.73
CA GLU A 11 3.14 0.84 19.07
C GLU A 11 2.33 -0.46 19.04
N MET A 12 1.48 -0.65 18.04
CA MET A 12 0.79 -1.92 17.83
C MET A 12 1.75 -3.00 17.32
N ASN A 13 2.62 -2.67 16.35
CA ASN A 13 3.61 -3.60 15.78
C ASN A 13 4.54 -4.17 16.85
N LYS A 14 4.96 -3.38 17.85
CA LYS A 14 5.78 -3.83 18.99
C LYS A 14 5.13 -4.93 19.84
N LYS A 15 3.81 -5.09 19.77
CA LYS A 15 3.05 -6.08 20.56
C LYS A 15 2.75 -7.35 19.78
N VAL A 16 3.06 -7.38 18.49
CA VAL A 16 2.81 -8.54 17.63
C VAL A 16 4.04 -9.44 17.66
N ASP A 17 3.82 -10.70 18.03
CA ASP A 17 4.84 -11.74 17.92
C ASP A 17 4.81 -12.31 16.50
N LEU A 18 5.87 -12.05 15.74
CA LEU A 18 6.04 -12.50 14.35
C LEU A 18 6.95 -13.72 14.24
N ASN A 19 7.37 -14.31 15.37
CA ASN A 19 8.31 -15.43 15.35
C ASN A 19 7.72 -16.64 14.62
N GLY A 20 8.44 -17.09 13.59
CA GLY A 20 8.04 -18.24 12.79
C GLY A 20 6.87 -18.00 11.83
N GLN A 21 6.38 -16.75 11.70
CA GLN A 21 5.33 -16.40 10.75
C GLN A 21 5.90 -16.01 9.38
N PHE A 22 5.12 -16.25 8.33
CA PHE A 22 5.42 -15.72 6.99
C PHE A 22 4.85 -14.31 6.83
N LEU A 23 5.64 -13.42 6.23
CA LEU A 23 5.15 -12.11 5.80
C LEU A 23 4.83 -12.16 4.30
N ILE A 24 3.62 -11.71 3.97
CA ILE A 24 3.08 -11.68 2.61
C ILE A 24 3.04 -10.22 2.17
N ILE A 25 3.51 -9.96 0.96
CA ILE A 25 3.42 -8.63 0.33
C ILE A 25 2.50 -8.74 -0.87
N ASP A 26 1.44 -7.93 -0.87
CA ASP A 26 0.52 -7.82 -2.00
C ASP A 26 0.05 -6.37 -2.19
N SER A 27 -0.50 -6.09 -3.37
CA SER A 27 -1.00 -4.78 -3.74
C SER A 27 -2.43 -4.82 -4.26
N PHE A 28 -3.18 -3.74 -3.99
CA PHE A 28 -4.52 -3.58 -4.51
C PHE A 28 -4.81 -2.15 -4.99
N PRO A 29 -5.67 -2.01 -6.02
CA PRO A 29 -6.02 -0.71 -6.57
C PRO A 29 -7.02 0.01 -5.68
N VAL A 30 -6.82 1.32 -5.50
CA VAL A 30 -7.78 2.24 -4.89
C VAL A 30 -8.26 3.20 -5.97
N PRO A 31 -9.32 2.84 -6.72
CA PRO A 31 -9.81 3.64 -7.82
C PRO A 31 -10.49 4.92 -7.30
N VAL A 32 -10.11 6.06 -7.85
CA VAL A 32 -10.80 7.34 -7.65
C VAL A 32 -11.97 7.45 -8.63
N CYS A 33 -11.75 7.08 -9.89
CA CYS A 33 -12.79 6.99 -10.90
C CYS A 33 -12.40 6.03 -12.02
N GLN A 34 -13.35 5.76 -12.92
CA GLN A 34 -13.04 5.08 -14.18
C GLN A 34 -12.06 5.92 -15.02
N PRO A 35 -11.12 5.30 -15.76
CA PRO A 35 -10.12 6.03 -16.55
C PRO A 35 -10.72 7.07 -17.50
N ILE A 36 -11.85 6.77 -18.13
CA ILE A 36 -12.55 7.67 -19.06
C ILE A 36 -13.00 9.00 -18.42
N ARG A 37 -13.09 9.05 -17.08
CA ARG A 37 -13.49 10.24 -16.32
C ARG A 37 -12.31 10.98 -15.69
N ASN A 38 -11.07 10.53 -15.89
CA ASN A 38 -9.88 11.09 -15.22
C ASN A 38 -9.73 12.61 -15.43
N TYR A 39 -9.98 13.13 -16.63
CA TYR A 39 -9.88 14.56 -16.94
C TYR A 39 -10.93 15.42 -16.21
N ARG A 40 -12.02 14.81 -15.75
CA ARG A 40 -13.07 15.47 -14.97
C ARG A 40 -12.82 15.37 -13.47
N ALA A 41 -11.89 14.52 -13.02
CA ALA A 41 -11.53 14.39 -11.62
C ALA A 41 -10.75 15.62 -11.16
N LYS A 42 -11.37 16.44 -10.30
CA LYS A 42 -10.73 17.62 -9.69
C LYS A 42 -9.92 17.25 -8.44
N ILE A 43 -10.39 16.23 -7.70
CA ILE A 43 -9.72 15.71 -6.51
C ILE A 43 -8.49 14.89 -6.91
N PHE A 44 -7.43 14.99 -6.10
CA PHE A 44 -6.17 14.27 -6.28
C PHE A 44 -5.44 14.50 -7.61
N ARG A 45 -5.72 15.63 -8.29
CA ARG A 45 -5.01 16.02 -9.52
C ARG A 45 -3.51 16.18 -9.23
N GLY A 46 -2.66 15.54 -10.05
CA GLY A 46 -1.20 15.51 -9.86
C GLY A 46 -0.70 14.40 -8.92
N TYR A 47 -1.58 13.87 -8.06
CA TYR A 47 -1.28 12.80 -7.11
C TYR A 47 -1.72 11.43 -7.63
N ALA A 48 -2.94 11.31 -8.17
CA ALA A 48 -3.45 10.09 -8.78
C ALA A 48 -3.06 10.00 -10.26
N ASN A 49 -2.95 8.77 -10.78
CA ASN A 49 -2.74 8.52 -12.21
C ASN A 49 -3.42 7.22 -12.67
N ILE A 50 -3.19 6.83 -13.93
CA ILE A 50 -3.72 5.58 -14.47
C ILE A 50 -2.73 4.44 -14.18
N GLY A 51 -3.26 3.35 -13.66
CA GLY A 51 -2.55 2.08 -13.50
C GLY A 51 -3.30 0.93 -14.15
N TYR A 52 -2.62 -0.21 -14.28
CA TYR A 52 -3.16 -1.44 -14.83
C TYR A 52 -3.03 -2.57 -13.82
N LYS A 53 -4.13 -3.28 -13.54
CA LYS A 53 -4.12 -4.51 -12.73
C LYS A 53 -4.13 -5.72 -13.64
N ALA A 54 -2.98 -6.37 -13.78
CA ALA A 54 -2.77 -7.49 -14.70
C ALA A 54 -3.72 -8.66 -14.44
N THR A 55 -3.89 -9.08 -13.18
CA THR A 55 -4.75 -10.21 -12.79
C THR A 55 -6.20 -10.03 -13.23
N LYS A 56 -6.70 -8.78 -13.22
CA LYS A 56 -8.08 -8.46 -13.60
C LYS A 56 -8.20 -7.89 -15.02
N LYS A 57 -7.06 -7.65 -15.70
CA LYS A 57 -6.98 -7.00 -17.01
C LYS A 57 -7.75 -5.68 -17.09
N ILE A 58 -7.68 -4.86 -16.04
CA ILE A 58 -8.38 -3.56 -15.96
C ILE A 58 -7.43 -2.39 -15.78
N TYR A 59 -7.77 -1.27 -16.41
CA TYR A 59 -7.21 0.04 -16.11
C TYR A 59 -8.06 0.76 -15.06
N PHE A 60 -7.42 1.52 -14.20
CA PHE A 60 -8.10 2.37 -13.21
C PHE A 60 -7.35 3.69 -13.03
N TYR A 61 -8.07 4.77 -12.74
CA TYR A 61 -7.48 6.04 -12.34
C TYR A 61 -7.57 6.17 -10.82
N GLY A 62 -6.43 6.31 -10.14
CA GLY A 62 -6.39 6.40 -8.68
C GLY A 62 -5.01 6.12 -8.11
N PHE A 63 -4.99 5.34 -7.04
CA PHE A 63 -3.80 4.97 -6.28
C PHE A 63 -3.66 3.45 -6.19
N LYS A 64 -2.48 2.99 -5.80
CA LYS A 64 -2.23 1.59 -5.46
C LYS A 64 -1.72 1.54 -4.03
N VAL A 65 -2.31 0.66 -3.23
CA VAL A 65 -1.85 0.38 -1.86
C VAL A 65 -1.07 -0.91 -1.90
N HIS A 66 0.14 -0.89 -1.36
CA HIS A 66 0.97 -2.07 -1.14
C HIS A 66 1.01 -2.31 0.36
N VAL A 67 0.85 -3.56 0.77
CA VAL A 67 0.71 -3.95 2.17
C VAL A 67 1.64 -5.11 2.47
N ILE A 68 2.26 -5.09 3.65
CA ILE A 68 2.92 -6.24 4.25
C ILE A 68 2.07 -6.75 5.41
N VAL A 69 1.71 -8.03 5.33
CA VAL A 69 0.74 -8.68 6.21
C VAL A 69 1.32 -10.00 6.71
N SER A 70 1.05 -10.37 7.96
CA SER A 70 1.32 -11.72 8.46
C SER A 70 0.38 -12.74 7.83
N ASP A 71 0.69 -14.02 8.01
CA ASP A 71 -0.12 -15.15 7.56
C ASP A 71 -1.46 -15.28 8.30
N ASP A 72 -1.60 -14.69 9.49
CA ASP A 72 -2.87 -14.56 10.22
C ASP A 72 -3.67 -13.28 9.88
N GLY A 73 -3.16 -12.44 8.98
CA GLY A 73 -3.86 -11.27 8.44
C GLY A 73 -3.62 -9.95 9.17
N TYR A 74 -2.67 -9.89 10.11
CA TYR A 74 -2.25 -8.64 10.73
C TYR A 74 -1.45 -7.76 9.77
N ILE A 75 -1.82 -6.50 9.63
CA ILE A 75 -1.13 -5.53 8.74
C ILE A 75 -0.02 -4.82 9.50
N LEU A 76 1.23 -5.07 9.11
CA LEU A 76 2.40 -4.45 9.74
C LEU A 76 2.69 -3.06 9.15
N ASP A 77 2.65 -2.95 7.81
CA ASP A 77 2.90 -1.70 7.10
C ASP A 77 2.11 -1.63 5.79
N TYR A 78 1.92 -0.40 5.32
CA TYR A 78 1.34 -0.09 4.03
C TYR A 78 1.96 1.17 3.43
N VAL A 79 2.03 1.22 2.11
CA VAL A 79 2.42 2.40 1.35
C VAL A 79 1.39 2.71 0.27
N VAL A 80 1.04 3.99 0.13
CA VAL A 80 0.09 4.46 -0.88
C VAL A 80 0.87 5.14 -2.00
N THR A 81 0.72 4.62 -3.20
CA THR A 81 1.48 5.06 -4.37
C THR A 81 0.57 5.46 -5.52
N LYS A 82 1.15 6.07 -6.55
CA LYS A 82 0.48 6.25 -7.84
C LYS A 82 0.09 4.89 -8.42
N ALA A 83 -1.08 4.81 -9.05
CA ALA A 83 -1.60 3.59 -9.65
C ALA A 83 -0.62 2.88 -10.60
N SER A 84 0.24 3.64 -11.29
CA SER A 84 1.22 3.11 -12.25
C SER A 84 2.46 2.45 -11.62
N VAL A 85 2.65 2.54 -10.30
CA VAL A 85 3.84 2.00 -9.64
C VAL A 85 3.81 0.48 -9.63
N HIS A 86 4.94 -0.15 -9.97
CA HIS A 86 5.09 -1.60 -9.98
C HIS A 86 5.35 -2.15 -8.58
N ASP A 87 4.74 -3.30 -8.28
CA ASP A 87 4.73 -3.90 -6.94
C ASP A 87 6.14 -4.22 -6.44
N ALA A 88 7.01 -4.71 -7.33
CA ALA A 88 8.40 -5.04 -7.00
C ALA A 88 9.25 -3.85 -6.50
N ARG A 89 8.90 -2.61 -6.89
CA ARG A 89 9.63 -1.41 -6.46
C ARG A 89 9.33 -1.06 -5.00
N GLU A 90 8.09 -1.25 -4.58
CA GLU A 90 7.59 -0.83 -3.26
C GLU A 90 7.81 -1.90 -2.20
N THR A 91 8.01 -3.15 -2.63
CA THR A 91 8.45 -4.25 -1.76
C THR A 91 9.69 -3.87 -0.95
N VAL A 92 10.65 -3.13 -1.53
CA VAL A 92 11.89 -2.74 -0.83
C VAL A 92 11.60 -1.76 0.31
N GLU A 93 10.81 -0.72 0.06
CA GLU A 93 10.47 0.30 1.08
C GLU A 93 9.64 -0.30 2.22
N LEU A 94 8.70 -1.20 1.91
CA LEU A 94 7.91 -1.91 2.92
C LEU A 94 8.77 -2.80 3.82
N ILE A 95 9.75 -3.50 3.24
CA ILE A 95 10.67 -4.35 4.01
C ILE A 95 11.57 -3.51 4.91
N GLU A 96 12.12 -2.42 4.38
CA GLU A 96 12.94 -1.48 5.17
C GLU A 96 12.16 -0.97 6.37
N ASN A 97 10.92 -0.49 6.21
CA ASN A 97 10.13 0.05 7.33
C ASN A 97 9.66 -1.00 8.35
N THR A 98 9.62 -2.27 7.97
CA THR A 98 9.15 -3.38 8.82
C THR A 98 10.30 -4.10 9.53
N HIS A 99 11.55 -3.73 9.27
CA HIS A 99 12.71 -4.38 9.88
C HIS A 99 12.68 -4.26 11.41
N PRO A 100 12.89 -5.37 12.17
CA PRO A 100 12.85 -5.36 13.64
C PRO A 100 13.83 -4.38 14.30
N SER A 101 14.91 -4.00 13.59
CA SER A 101 15.89 -3.01 14.05
C SER A 101 15.38 -1.56 14.02
N ASN A 102 14.20 -1.31 13.45
CA ASN A 102 13.59 0.00 13.34
C ASN A 102 12.56 0.29 14.45
N TYR A 103 12.44 -0.60 15.43
CA TYR A 103 11.50 -0.52 16.56
C TYR A 103 12.21 -0.56 17.91
#